data_AF-A0A965AMC7-F1
#
_entry.id   AF-A0A965AMC7-F1
#
_cell.length_a   1.000
_cell.length_b   1.000
_cell.length_c   1.000
_cell.angle_alpha   90.00
_cell.angle_beta   90.00
_cell.angle_gamma   90.00
#
_symmetry.space_group_name_H-M   'P 1'
#
loop_
_entity.id
_entity.type
_entity.pdbx_description
1 polymer ?
#
loop_
_entity_poly.entity_id
_entity_poly.type
_entity_poly.pdbx_seq_one_letter_code
_entity_poly.pdbx_strand_id
1 'polypeptide(L)'
;FLPSEAIYAELHANFPEVVREGFAQRVWIVSPTTLMATLNTVRAVLKDASMQEQAGLIQTEVRKMLVDVGRIDERVDKLQTHFRQAQEDIGKIRTSTNKVTSRGEKIELIELGEGPDVDEIAPAAEIHTLERGNG
;
A
#
# COMPACT_ATOMS: atom_id res chain seq x y z
N PHE A 1 -13.21 -49.47 20.63
CA PHE A 1 -14.19 -48.48 21.14
C PHE A 1 -15.16 -49.20 22.04
N LEU A 2 -15.49 -48.61 23.18
CA LEU A 2 -16.43 -49.18 24.13
C LEU A 2 -17.58 -48.17 24.33
N PRO A 3 -18.84 -48.50 23.99
CA PRO A 3 -19.94 -47.54 23.97
C PRO A 3 -20.42 -47.11 25.38
N SER A 4 -19.95 -47.77 26.43
CA SER A 4 -20.29 -47.46 27.82
C SER A 4 -19.07 -46.92 28.55
N GLU A 5 -19.19 -45.70 29.06
CA GLU A 5 -18.16 -45.07 29.92
C GLU A 5 -17.95 -45.88 31.21
N ALA A 6 -19.01 -46.46 31.77
CA ALA A 6 -18.93 -47.26 32.98
C ALA A 6 -18.10 -48.54 32.77
N ILE A 7 -18.29 -49.25 31.65
CA ILE A 7 -17.48 -50.43 31.33
C ILE A 7 -16.04 -50.02 31.01
N TYR A 8 -15.82 -48.84 30.42
CA TYR A 8 -14.47 -48.32 30.17
C TYR A 8 -13.70 -48.06 31.46
N ALA A 9 -14.35 -47.44 32.44
CA ALA A 9 -13.78 -47.19 33.77
C ALA A 9 -13.50 -48.50 34.51
N GLU A 10 -14.45 -49.43 34.49
CA GLU A 10 -14.30 -50.76 35.10
C GLU A 10 -13.12 -51.54 34.50
N LEU A 11 -12.97 -51.49 33.18
CA LEU A 11 -11.85 -52.14 32.47
C LEU A 11 -10.50 -51.55 32.88
N HIS A 12 -10.40 -50.22 32.99
CA HIS A 12 -9.17 -49.56 33.40
C HIS A 12 -8.85 -49.75 34.88
N ALA A 13 -9.87 -49.89 35.73
CA ALA A 13 -9.71 -50.10 37.16
C ALA A 13 -9.32 -51.55 37.50
N ASN A 14 -9.99 -52.52 36.88
CA ASN A 14 -9.91 -53.93 37.29
C ASN A 14 -9.11 -54.82 36.33
N PHE A 15 -8.84 -54.37 35.10
CA PHE A 15 -8.09 -55.14 34.08
C PHE A 15 -6.99 -54.32 33.38
N PRO A 16 -6.10 -53.64 34.13
CA PRO A 16 -5.06 -52.78 33.55
C PRO A 16 -4.04 -53.52 32.68
N GLU A 17 -3.83 -54.82 32.90
CA GLU A 17 -2.96 -55.67 32.09
C GLU A 17 -3.51 -55.87 30.67
N VAL A 18 -4.82 -56.03 30.51
CA VAL A 18 -5.46 -56.12 29.18
C VAL A 18 -5.32 -54.80 28.43
N VAL A 19 -5.52 -53.69 29.14
CA VAL A 19 -5.30 -52.35 28.58
C VAL A 19 -3.85 -52.21 28.10
N ARG A 20 -2.88 -52.56 28.95
CA ARG A 20 -1.45 -52.48 28.63
C ARG A 20 -1.04 -53.35 27.44
N GLU A 21 -1.57 -54.58 27.37
CA GLU A 21 -1.35 -55.45 26.21
C GLU A 21 -1.93 -54.82 24.94
N GLY A 22 -3.13 -54.24 25.02
CA GLY A 22 -3.72 -53.46 23.93
C GLY A 22 -2.77 -52.35 23.45
N PHE A 23 -2.24 -51.54 24.36
CA PHE A 23 -1.24 -50.51 24.03
C PHE A 23 0.02 -51.10 23.37
N ALA A 24 0.54 -52.23 23.87
CA ALA A 24 1.71 -52.91 23.28
C ALA A 24 1.45 -53.39 21.85
N GLN A 25 0.21 -53.82 21.57
CA GLN A 25 -0.28 -54.21 20.25
C GLN A 25 -0.73 -53.01 19.39
N ARG A 26 -0.50 -51.76 19.82
CA ARG A 26 -0.93 -50.52 19.15
C ARG A 26 -2.45 -50.39 19.00
N VAL A 27 -3.21 -50.97 19.93
CA VAL A 27 -4.66 -50.89 20.02
C VAL A 27 -5.05 -50.05 21.24
N TRP A 28 -5.57 -48.85 20.98
CA TRP A 28 -6.08 -47.99 22.03
C TRP A 28 -7.56 -48.25 22.30
N ILE A 29 -7.88 -48.57 23.54
CA ILE A 29 -9.25 -48.65 24.02
C ILE A 29 -9.70 -47.23 24.39
N VAL A 30 -10.85 -46.82 23.87
CA VAL A 30 -11.42 -45.49 24.07
C VAL A 30 -12.91 -45.59 24.39
N SER A 31 -13.36 -44.70 25.27
CA SER A 31 -14.79 -44.43 25.53
C SER A 31 -15.33 -43.36 24.58
N PRO A 32 -16.65 -43.05 24.60
CA PRO A 32 -17.20 -41.93 23.86
C PRO A 32 -16.49 -40.61 24.20
N THR A 33 -16.19 -40.36 25.47
CA THR A 33 -15.55 -39.11 25.91
C THR A 33 -14.11 -39.01 25.43
N THR A 34 -13.30 -40.06 25.60
CA THR A 34 -11.89 -40.07 25.17
C THR A 34 -11.75 -40.04 23.65
N LEU A 35 -12.64 -40.74 22.93
CA LEU A 35 -12.67 -40.69 21.47
C LEU A 35 -13.04 -39.28 20.97
N MET A 36 -14.07 -38.66 21.56
CA MET A 36 -14.46 -37.29 21.20
C MET A 36 -13.36 -36.29 21.49
N ALA A 37 -12.66 -36.42 22.63
CA ALA A 37 -11.50 -35.58 22.95
C ALA A 37 -10.41 -35.72 21.89
N THR A 38 -10.03 -36.96 21.56
CA THR A 38 -9.01 -37.24 20.53
C THR A 38 -9.41 -36.69 19.16
N LEU A 39 -10.66 -36.90 18.75
CA LEU A 39 -11.19 -36.40 17.49
C LEU A 39 -11.20 -34.87 17.45
N ASN A 40 -11.58 -34.21 18.53
CA ASN A 40 -11.55 -32.75 18.63
C ASN A 40 -10.11 -32.22 18.55
N THR A 41 -9.14 -32.87 19.18
CA THR A 41 -7.73 -32.51 19.07
C THR A 41 -7.23 -32.66 17.64
N VAL A 42 -7.51 -33.79 16.97
CA VAL A 42 -7.15 -33.99 15.56
C VAL A 42 -7.80 -32.91 14.68
N ARG A 43 -9.09 -32.62 14.88
CA ARG A 43 -9.80 -31.57 14.15
C ARG A 43 -9.15 -30.19 14.37
N ALA A 44 -8.76 -29.87 15.60
CA ALA A 44 -8.09 -28.61 15.91
C ALA A 44 -6.74 -28.49 15.20
N VAL A 45 -5.93 -29.57 15.21
CA VAL A 45 -4.63 -29.61 14.51
C VAL A 45 -4.81 -29.48 12.99
N LEU A 46 -5.78 -30.19 12.40
CA LEU A 46 -6.06 -30.08 10.96
C LEU A 46 -6.52 -28.67 10.58
N LYS A 47 -7.38 -28.05 11.40
CA LYS A 47 -7.83 -26.67 11.19
C LYS A 47 -6.68 -25.67 11.30
N ASP A 48 -5.77 -25.86 12.24
CA ASP A 48 -4.58 -25.02 12.40
C ASP A 48 -3.65 -25.12 11.17
N ALA A 49 -3.42 -26.34 10.68
CA ALA A 49 -2.64 -26.56 9.46
C ALA A 49 -3.25 -25.85 8.23
N SER A 50 -4.57 -25.96 8.02
CA SER A 50 -5.26 -25.21 6.96
C SER A 50 -5.16 -23.69 7.16
N MET A 51 -5.21 -23.20 8.40
CA MET A 51 -5.09 -21.77 8.70
C MET A 51 -3.69 -21.23 8.39
N GLN A 52 -2.64 -22.00 8.71
CA GLN A 52 -1.26 -21.64 8.39
C GLN A 52 -1.03 -21.53 6.88
N GLU A 53 -1.61 -22.43 6.08
CA GLU A 53 -1.55 -22.35 4.60
C GLU A 53 -2.18 -21.04 4.08
N GLN A 54 -3.37 -20.69 4.60
CA GLN A 54 -4.05 -19.45 4.24
C GLN A 54 -3.29 -18.19 4.69
N ALA A 55 -2.63 -18.23 5.85
CA ALA A 55 -1.78 -17.12 6.30
C ALA A 55 -0.63 -16.83 5.32
N GLY A 56 -0.06 -17.87 4.71
CA GLY A 56 0.95 -17.72 3.64
C GLY A 56 0.42 -17.03 2.39
N LEU A 57 -0.82 -17.32 1.99
CA LEU A 57 -1.51 -16.64 0.89
C LEU A 57 -1.74 -15.16 1.20
N ILE A 58 -2.23 -14.84 2.41
CA ILE A 58 -2.43 -13.46 2.85
C ILE A 58 -1.11 -12.69 2.85
N GLN A 59 -0.03 -13.28 3.39
CA GLN A 59 1.29 -12.65 3.40
C GLN A 59 1.79 -12.33 1.98
N THR A 60 1.56 -13.25 1.05
CA THR A 60 1.92 -13.05 -0.36
C THR A 60 1.14 -11.89 -0.98
N GLU A 61 -0.16 -11.80 -0.71
CA GLU A 61 -1.00 -10.73 -1.24
C GLU A 61 -0.66 -9.36 -0.63
N VAL A 62 -0.40 -9.31 0.68
CA VAL A 62 0.11 -8.10 1.35
C VAL A 62 1.44 -7.65 0.73
N ARG A 63 2.35 -8.56 0.40
CA ARG A 63 3.60 -8.22 -0.26
C ARG A 63 3.38 -7.61 -1.65
N LYS A 64 2.43 -8.14 -2.43
CA LYS A 64 2.07 -7.55 -3.74
C LYS A 64 1.48 -6.15 -3.56
N MET A 65 0.59 -5.96 -2.58
CA MET A 65 0.05 -4.64 -2.27
C MET A 65 1.15 -3.64 -1.92
N LEU A 66 2.17 -4.02 -1.15
CA LEU A 66 3.30 -3.14 -0.83
C LEU A 66 4.09 -2.70 -2.08
N VAL A 67 4.26 -3.61 -3.05
CA VAL A 67 4.87 -3.25 -4.35
C VAL A 67 4.02 -2.22 -5.09
N ASP A 68 2.70 -2.39 -5.09
CA ASP A 68 1.80 -1.44 -5.75
C ASP A 68 1.75 -0.09 -5.04
N VAL A 69 1.83 -0.05 -3.71
CA VAL A 69 2.00 1.20 -2.95
C VAL A 69 3.29 1.92 -3.35
N GLY A 70 4.40 1.20 -3.50
CA GLY A 70 5.65 1.79 -3.99
C GLY A 70 5.52 2.39 -5.41
N ARG A 71 4.79 1.72 -6.31
CA ARG A 71 4.50 2.27 -7.65
C ARG A 71 3.62 3.52 -7.61
N ILE A 72 2.71 3.61 -6.65
CA ILE A 72 1.88 4.80 -6.44
C ILE A 72 2.77 5.95 -5.97
N ASP A 73 3.67 5.70 -5.02
CA ASP A 73 4.61 6.69 -4.49
C ASP A 73 5.47 7.30 -5.61
N GLU A 74 6.09 6.46 -6.46
CA GLU A 74 6.85 6.92 -7.63
C GLU A 74 6.03 7.80 -8.60
N ARG A 75 4.73 7.52 -8.75
CA ARG A 75 3.83 8.32 -9.59
C ARG A 75 3.51 9.66 -8.94
N VAL A 76 3.32 9.67 -7.62
CA VAL A 76 3.10 10.90 -6.84
C VAL A 76 4.33 11.80 -6.90
N ASP A 77 5.54 11.25 -6.79
CA ASP A 77 6.78 12.00 -6.92
C ASP A 77 6.95 12.67 -8.30
N LYS A 78 6.62 11.93 -9.36
CA LYS A 78 6.60 12.49 -10.73
C LYS A 78 5.56 13.61 -10.84
N LEU A 79 4.38 13.42 -10.28
CA LEU A 79 3.33 14.43 -10.26
C LEU A 79 3.79 15.69 -9.50
N GLN A 80 4.42 15.53 -8.34
CA GLN A 80 4.97 16.63 -7.55
C GLN A 80 6.02 17.42 -8.35
N THR A 81 6.87 16.74 -9.11
CA THR A 81 7.85 17.38 -9.99
C THR A 81 7.17 18.24 -11.07
N HIS A 82 6.13 17.71 -11.73
CA HIS A 82 5.35 18.46 -12.71
C HIS A 82 4.63 19.67 -12.11
N PHE A 83 4.08 19.54 -10.90
CA PHE A 83 3.44 20.66 -10.21
C PHE A 83 4.43 21.76 -9.84
N ARG A 84 5.64 21.41 -9.39
CA ARG A 84 6.70 22.40 -9.15
C ARG A 84 7.04 23.16 -10.44
N GLN A 85 7.19 22.45 -11.55
CA GLN A 85 7.46 23.08 -12.84
C GLN A 85 6.32 24.03 -13.26
N ALA A 86 5.06 23.58 -13.14
CA ALA A 86 3.89 24.42 -13.42
C ALA A 86 3.87 25.68 -12.54
N GLN A 87 4.22 25.56 -11.25
CA GLN A 87 4.29 26.69 -10.33
C GLN A 87 5.36 27.71 -10.74
N GLU A 88 6.54 27.24 -11.17
CA GLU A 88 7.60 28.10 -11.68
C GLU A 88 7.15 28.83 -12.95
N ASP A 89 6.47 28.14 -13.86
CA ASP A 89 5.98 28.71 -15.10
C ASP A 89 4.88 29.76 -14.87
N ILE A 90 3.96 29.51 -13.93
CA ILE A 90 2.99 30.53 -13.45
C ILE A 90 3.72 31.76 -12.91
N GLY A 91 4.81 31.56 -12.15
CA GLY A 91 5.65 32.65 -11.66
C GLY A 91 6.23 33.51 -12.79
N LYS A 92 6.80 32.87 -13.82
CA LYS A 92 7.34 33.56 -15.01
C LYS A 92 6.24 34.33 -15.75
N ILE A 93 5.06 33.72 -15.94
CA ILE A 93 3.92 34.38 -16.59
C ILE A 93 3.55 35.64 -15.82
N ARG A 94 3.41 35.56 -14.49
CA ARG A 94 3.07 36.72 -13.65
C ARG A 94 4.11 37.84 -13.77
N THR A 95 5.39 37.50 -13.77
CA THR A 95 6.47 38.49 -13.97
C THR A 95 6.36 39.17 -15.33
N SER A 96 6.12 38.41 -16.40
CA SER A 96 5.94 38.96 -17.75
C SER A 96 4.70 39.85 -17.82
N THR A 97 3.57 39.42 -17.25
CA THR A 97 2.34 40.23 -17.19
C THR A 97 2.59 41.56 -16.48
N ASN A 98 3.24 41.56 -15.30
CA ASN A 98 3.56 42.79 -14.57
C ASN A 98 4.45 43.75 -15.39
N LYS A 99 5.44 43.21 -16.12
CA LYS A 99 6.28 44.02 -17.01
C LYS A 99 5.46 44.65 -18.13
N VAL A 100 4.53 43.91 -18.73
CA VAL A 100 3.64 44.42 -19.79
C VAL A 100 2.71 45.49 -19.24
N THR A 101 2.08 45.26 -18.08
CA THR A 101 1.22 46.25 -17.41
C THR A 101 1.97 47.55 -17.12
N SER A 102 3.16 47.47 -16.51
CA SER A 102 3.97 48.67 -16.21
C SER A 102 4.41 49.43 -17.46
N ARG A 103 4.67 48.72 -18.59
CA ARG A 103 4.92 49.38 -19.88
C ARG A 103 3.66 50.07 -20.41
N GLY A 104 2.49 49.45 -20.30
CA GLY A 104 1.22 50.04 -20.69
C GLY A 104 0.92 51.33 -19.94
N GLU A 105 1.09 51.33 -18.62
CA GLU A 105 0.93 52.52 -17.77
C GLU A 105 1.87 53.66 -18.20
N LYS A 106 3.13 53.35 -18.52
CA LYS A 106 4.10 54.35 -19.03
C LYS A 106 3.69 54.93 -20.39
N ILE A 107 3.16 54.10 -21.29
CA ILE A 107 2.68 54.55 -22.60
C ILE A 107 1.48 55.48 -22.42
N GLU A 108 0.53 55.12 -21.56
CA GLU A 108 -0.63 55.97 -21.23
C GLU A 108 -0.21 57.34 -20.67
N LEU A 109 0.80 57.36 -19.79
CA LEU A 109 1.40 58.60 -19.25
C LEU A 109 2.06 59.48 -20.33
N ILE A 110 2.67 58.88 -21.35
CA ILE A 110 3.28 59.60 -22.48
C ILE A 110 2.19 60.14 -23.42
N GLU A 111 1.16 59.34 -23.72
CA GLU A 111 0.02 59.76 -24.56
C GLU A 111 -0.79 60.91 -23.92
N LEU A 112 -0.82 61.00 -22.59
CA LEU A 112 -1.45 62.09 -21.84
C LEU A 112 -0.59 63.37 -21.74
N GLY A 113 0.64 63.36 -22.26
CA GLY A 113 1.47 64.57 -22.44
C GLY A 113 2.30 65.03 -21.24
N GLU A 114 2.56 64.18 -20.23
CA GLU A 114 3.23 64.56 -18.97
C GLU A 114 4.54 63.78 -18.62
N GLY A 115 5.31 63.21 -19.57
CA GLY A 115 6.56 62.48 -19.24
C GLY A 115 7.59 62.33 -20.37
N PRO A 116 8.88 62.03 -20.06
CA PRO A 116 10.07 62.48 -20.81
C PRO A 116 10.32 61.77 -22.15
N ASP A 117 11.20 62.39 -22.93
CA ASP A 117 11.50 62.15 -24.35
C ASP A 117 11.80 60.68 -24.71
N VAL A 118 11.37 60.30 -25.91
CA VAL A 118 11.24 58.91 -26.41
C VAL A 118 12.59 58.17 -26.52
N ASP A 119 13.71 58.89 -26.42
CA ASP A 119 15.07 58.38 -26.60
C ASP A 119 15.64 57.57 -25.41
N GLU A 120 15.03 57.61 -24.21
CA GLU A 120 15.50 56.79 -23.05
C GLU A 120 15.03 55.32 -23.09
N ILE A 121 14.19 54.93 -24.04
CA ILE A 121 13.58 53.58 -24.08
C ILE A 121 14.50 52.54 -24.74
N ALA A 122 15.55 52.97 -25.44
CA ALA A 122 16.46 52.10 -26.19
C ALA A 122 17.78 51.81 -25.43
N PRO A 123 17.79 50.85 -24.49
CA PRO A 123 18.88 49.87 -24.57
C PRO A 123 18.55 48.44 -24.09
N ALA A 124 17.28 47.99 -24.09
CA ALA A 124 16.95 46.64 -23.59
C ALA A 124 16.20 45.73 -24.57
N ALA A 125 16.12 46.11 -25.86
CA ALA A 125 15.41 45.36 -26.88
C ALA A 125 16.24 44.22 -27.46
N GLU A 126 16.52 43.18 -26.68
CA GLU A 126 16.69 41.84 -27.24
C GLU A 126 15.36 41.10 -27.11
N ILE A 127 14.57 41.14 -28.18
CA ILE A 127 13.48 40.19 -28.37
C ILE A 127 14.18 38.86 -28.60
N HIS A 128 14.30 38.04 -27.54
CA HIS A 128 14.73 36.66 -27.71
C HIS A 128 13.63 35.96 -28.50
N THR A 129 13.86 35.86 -29.81
CA THR A 129 13.02 35.12 -30.74
C THR A 129 13.02 33.68 -30.26
N LEU A 130 11.85 33.18 -29.88
CA LEU A 130 11.68 31.77 -29.57
C LEU A 130 12.04 31.00 -30.84
N GLU A 131 13.22 30.39 -30.84
CA GLU A 131 13.62 29.44 -31.88
C GLU A 131 12.51 28.41 -32.00
N ARG A 132 11.96 28.30 -33.21
CA ARG A 132 11.08 27.20 -33.58
C ARG A 132 11.85 25.91 -33.38
N GLY A 133 11.56 25.21 -32.28
CA GLY A 133 12.00 23.84 -32.04
C GLY A 133 11.50 22.95 -33.16
N ASN A 134 12.43 22.57 -34.02
CA ASN A 134 12.33 21.65 -35.14
C ASN A 134 12.73 20.25 -34.64
N GLY A 135 11.96 19.19 -34.93
CA GLY A 135 12.36 17.79 -34.71
C GLY A 135 11.43 16.98 -33.83
#